data_AF-A0A345BUT7-F1
#
_entry.id   AF-A0A345BUT7-F1
#
_cell.length_a   1.000
_cell.length_b   1.000
_cell.length_c   1.000
_cell.angle_alpha   90.00
_cell.angle_beta   90.00
_cell.angle_gamma   90.00
#
_symmetry.space_group_name_H-M   'P 1'
#
loop_
_entity.id
_entity.type
_entity.pdbx_description
1 polymer ?
#
loop_
_entity_poly.entity_id
_entity_poly.type
_entity_poly.pdbx_seq_one_letter_code
_entity_poly.pdbx_strand_id
1 'polypeptide(L)'
;MKKWIWILAIATVAFAIYYDVSRGTLPVADSSPETANETVEVTETHFDHTVDVEIEAGQTVLTIVEQLHDVGMPMKMEAIKNDFQYLNEGQPPEQLREGQVYTFPLYEG
;
A
#
# COMPACT_ATOMS: atom_id res chain seq x y z
N MET A 1 -34.56 -12.99 -32.94
CA MET A 1 -33.51 -13.79 -32.28
C MET A 1 -32.17 -13.07 -32.17
N LYS A 2 -31.57 -12.54 -33.26
CA LYS A 2 -30.26 -11.83 -33.21
C LYS A 2 -30.22 -10.60 -32.26
N LYS A 3 -31.31 -9.83 -32.18
CA LYS A 3 -31.40 -8.64 -31.30
C LYS A 3 -31.27 -8.99 -29.81
N TRP A 4 -31.80 -10.13 -29.40
CA TRP A 4 -31.73 -10.61 -28.02
C TRP A 4 -30.32 -11.06 -27.63
N ILE A 5 -29.57 -11.64 -28.58
CA ILE A 5 -28.17 -12.00 -28.37
C ILE A 5 -27.32 -10.75 -28.13
N TRP A 6 -27.56 -9.67 -28.90
CA TRP A 6 -26.87 -8.40 -28.70
C TRP A 6 -27.20 -7.75 -27.36
N ILE A 7 -28.47 -7.78 -26.96
CA ILE A 7 -28.89 -7.26 -25.64
C ILE A 7 -28.21 -8.03 -24.51
N LEU A 8 -28.17 -9.36 -24.61
CA LEU A 8 -27.50 -10.20 -23.61
C LEU A 8 -25.99 -9.92 -23.54
N ALA A 9 -25.33 -9.81 -24.69
CA ALA A 9 -23.90 -9.51 -24.75
C ALA A 9 -23.57 -8.16 -24.10
N ILE A 10 -24.37 -7.12 -24.39
CA ILE A 10 -24.21 -5.78 -23.78
C ILE A 10 -24.42 -5.86 -22.26
N ALA A 11 -25.43 -6.60 -21.80
CA ALA A 11 -25.70 -6.76 -20.38
C ALA A 11 -24.53 -7.48 -19.66
N THR A 12 -23.94 -8.50 -20.26
CA THR A 12 -22.78 -9.21 -19.69
C THR A 12 -21.55 -8.30 -19.60
N VAL A 13 -21.26 -7.51 -20.64
CA VAL A 13 -20.13 -6.56 -20.62
C VAL A 13 -20.33 -5.49 -19.55
N ALA A 14 -21.54 -4.91 -19.48
CA ALA A 14 -21.87 -3.93 -18.46
C ALA A 14 -21.75 -4.50 -17.03
N PHE A 15 -22.17 -5.75 -16.83
CA PHE A 15 -22.03 -6.43 -15.54
C PHE A 15 -20.57 -6.67 -15.16
N ALA A 16 -19.72 -7.07 -16.11
CA ALA A 16 -18.29 -7.27 -15.86
C ALA A 16 -17.59 -5.96 -15.48
N ILE A 17 -17.85 -4.87 -16.22
CA ILE A 17 -17.31 -3.54 -15.90
C ILE A 17 -17.81 -3.07 -14.53
N TYR A 18 -19.11 -3.21 -14.25
CA TYR A 18 -19.67 -2.88 -12.94
C TYR A 18 -18.99 -3.67 -11.83
N TYR A 19 -18.78 -4.98 -12.01
CA TYR A 19 -18.15 -5.83 -11.02
C TYR A 19 -16.69 -5.45 -10.77
N ASP A 20 -15.92 -5.22 -11.83
CA ASP A 20 -14.52 -4.81 -11.78
C ASP A 20 -14.34 -3.45 -11.07
N VAL A 21 -15.20 -2.48 -11.39
CA VAL A 21 -15.16 -1.14 -10.77
C VAL A 21 -15.72 -1.13 -9.34
N SER A 22 -16.78 -1.87 -9.06
CA SER A 22 -17.47 -1.81 -7.75
C SER A 22 -16.79 -2.68 -6.70
N ARG A 23 -16.14 -3.77 -7.10
CA ARG A 23 -15.33 -4.57 -6.20
C ARG A 23 -13.88 -4.14 -6.34
N GLY A 24 -13.55 -2.99 -5.77
CA GLY A 24 -12.17 -2.65 -5.48
C GLY A 24 -11.53 -3.78 -4.66
N THR A 25 -10.32 -4.20 -5.04
CA THR A 25 -9.54 -5.20 -4.30
C THR A 25 -8.91 -4.63 -3.03
N LEU A 26 -9.04 -3.31 -2.82
CA LEU A 26 -8.61 -2.64 -1.61
C LEU A 26 -9.67 -2.86 -0.54
N PRO A 27 -9.30 -3.36 0.66
CA PRO A 27 -10.23 -3.38 1.78
C PRO A 27 -10.68 -1.94 2.03
N VAL A 28 -12.00 -1.73 2.00
CA VAL A 28 -12.58 -0.51 2.55
C VAL A 28 -12.22 -0.54 4.02
N ALA A 29 -11.29 0.31 4.44
CA ALA A 29 -11.10 0.59 5.85
C ALA A 29 -12.45 1.09 6.36
N ASP A 30 -13.14 0.26 7.14
CA ASP A 30 -14.36 0.64 7.81
C ASP A 30 -14.08 1.95 8.55
N SER A 31 -14.65 3.04 8.05
CA SER A 31 -14.64 4.32 8.75
C SER A 31 -15.71 4.24 9.84
N SER A 32 -15.55 3.28 10.74
CA SER A 32 -16.17 3.34 12.05
C SER A 32 -15.47 4.47 12.80
N PRO A 33 -16.18 5.41 13.44
CA PRO A 33 -15.58 6.29 14.40
C PRO A 33 -15.27 5.45 15.63
N GLU A 34 -14.20 4.65 15.57
CA GLU A 34 -13.60 4.13 16.77
C GLU A 34 -13.06 5.33 17.53
N THR A 35 -13.71 5.58 18.65
CA THR A 35 -13.13 6.30 19.77
C THR A 35 -11.91 5.50 20.21
N ALA A 36 -10.79 5.67 19.50
CA ALA A 36 -9.52 5.11 19.85
C ALA A 36 -8.94 5.97 20.97
N ASN A 37 -9.42 5.70 22.18
CA ASN A 37 -8.62 5.80 23.39
C ASN A 37 -7.74 4.52 23.48
N GLU A 38 -7.18 4.09 22.36
CA GLU A 38 -6.09 3.14 22.34
C GLU A 38 -4.85 3.95 22.65
N THR A 39 -4.39 3.80 23.89
CA THR A 39 -2.97 3.92 24.21
C THR A 39 -2.21 3.33 23.04
N VAL A 40 -1.58 4.19 22.26
CA VAL A 40 -0.54 3.80 21.32
C VAL A 40 0.48 3.08 22.20
N GLU A 41 0.42 1.75 22.25
CA GLU A 41 1.62 0.99 22.49
C GLU A 41 2.51 1.36 21.32
N VAL A 42 3.32 2.39 21.56
CA VAL A 42 4.56 2.61 20.85
C VAL A 42 5.30 1.30 21.10
N THR A 43 5.10 0.34 20.20
CA THR A 43 6.12 -0.65 19.96
C THR A 43 7.29 0.23 19.59
N GLU A 44 8.22 0.43 20.52
CA GLU A 44 9.49 1.06 20.23
C GLU A 44 10.13 0.17 19.18
N THR A 45 9.88 0.47 17.90
CA THR A 45 10.58 -0.10 16.78
C THR A 45 11.97 0.50 16.84
N HIS A 46 12.81 -0.11 17.67
CA HIS A 46 14.25 0.04 17.56
C HIS A 46 14.62 -0.53 16.20
N PHE A 47 14.64 0.33 15.18
CA PHE A 47 15.25 -0.02 13.91
C PHE A 47 16.75 -0.12 14.18
N ASP A 48 17.26 -1.34 14.34
CA ASP A 48 18.69 -1.56 14.57
C ASP A 48 19.51 -1.07 13.36
N HIS A 49 18.91 -1.12 12.17
CA HIS A 49 19.51 -0.68 10.91
C HIS A 49 18.52 0.04 10.01
N THR A 50 18.96 1.15 9.41
CA THR A 50 18.24 1.93 8.40
C THR A 50 19.15 2.28 7.24
N VAL A 51 18.55 2.62 6.09
CA VAL A 51 19.27 3.04 4.89
C VAL A 51 18.58 4.22 4.21
N ASP A 52 19.36 5.18 3.76
CA ASP A 52 18.89 6.31 2.96
C ASP A 52 18.90 5.93 1.49
N VAL A 53 17.76 6.12 0.82
CA VAL A 53 17.55 5.76 -0.59
C VAL A 53 17.10 7.00 -1.36
N GLU A 54 17.83 7.34 -2.42
CA GLU A 54 17.37 8.30 -3.42
C GLU A 54 16.37 7.64 -4.35
N ILE A 55 15.21 8.28 -4.53
CA ILE A 55 14.09 7.69 -5.27
C ILE A 55 14.28 7.87 -6.77
N GLU A 56 14.27 6.75 -7.50
CA GLU A 56 14.27 6.71 -8.96
C GLU A 56 12.83 6.74 -9.53
N ALA A 57 12.73 7.12 -10.81
CA ALA A 57 11.45 7.19 -11.51
C ALA A 57 10.69 5.85 -11.48
N GLY A 58 9.44 5.90 -11.01
CA GLY A 58 8.56 4.74 -10.98
C GLY A 58 8.72 3.82 -9.77
N GLN A 59 9.62 4.13 -8.83
CA GLN A 59 9.70 3.42 -7.56
C GLN A 59 8.54 3.77 -6.62
N THR A 60 8.21 2.82 -5.74
CA THR A 60 7.25 2.99 -4.66
C THR A 60 7.88 2.54 -3.34
N VAL A 61 7.29 2.93 -2.21
CA VAL A 61 7.74 2.45 -0.88
C VAL A 61 7.80 0.93 -0.84
N LEU A 62 6.78 0.24 -1.38
CA LEU A 62 6.77 -1.23 -1.42
C LEU A 62 7.92 -1.78 -2.25
N THR A 63 8.11 -1.27 -3.48
CA THR A 63 9.15 -1.78 -4.38
C THR A 63 10.55 -1.57 -3.79
N ILE A 64 10.78 -0.46 -3.08
CA ILE A 64 12.07 -0.22 -2.41
C ILE A 64 12.27 -1.21 -1.26
N VAL A 65 11.27 -1.41 -0.42
CA VAL A 65 11.35 -2.40 0.66
C VAL A 65 11.58 -3.81 0.11
N GLU A 66 10.92 -4.19 -0.99
CA GLU A 66 11.13 -5.46 -1.69
C GLU A 66 12.49 -5.57 -2.39
N GLN A 67 13.16 -4.45 -2.70
CA GLN A 67 14.51 -4.43 -3.26
C GLN A 67 15.57 -4.53 -2.17
N LEU A 68 15.32 -3.91 -1.01
CA LEU A 68 16.22 -3.94 0.14
C LEU A 68 16.21 -5.29 0.87
N HIS A 69 15.11 -6.04 0.75
CA HIS A 69 14.93 -7.34 1.39
C HIS A 69 14.68 -8.40 0.33
N ASP A 70 15.27 -9.58 0.46
CA ASP A 70 15.01 -10.67 -0.47
C ASP A 70 13.52 -10.97 -0.60
N VAL A 71 13.08 -11.22 -1.83
CA VAL A 71 11.67 -11.51 -2.18
C VAL A 71 11.18 -12.71 -1.35
N GLY A 72 10.31 -12.47 -0.36
CA GLY A 72 9.72 -13.55 0.43
C GLY A 72 9.36 -13.23 1.87
N MET A 73 9.76 -12.08 2.43
CA MET A 73 9.33 -11.72 3.79
C MET A 73 7.83 -11.37 3.83
N PRO A 74 7.01 -12.08 4.62
CA PRO A 74 5.58 -11.81 4.73
C PRO A 74 5.34 -10.58 5.62
N MET A 75 5.60 -9.39 5.08
CA MET A 75 5.33 -8.13 5.77
C MET A 75 3.93 -7.61 5.43
N LYS A 76 3.22 -7.12 6.45
CA LYS A 76 1.93 -6.45 6.25
C LYS A 76 2.18 -5.06 5.67
N MET A 77 1.42 -4.68 4.66
CA MET A 77 1.53 -3.37 4.02
C MET A 77 1.38 -2.22 5.03
N GLU A 78 0.48 -2.36 6.01
CA GLU A 78 0.26 -1.35 7.05
C GLU A 78 1.50 -1.12 7.91
N ALA A 79 2.27 -2.18 8.22
CA ALA A 79 3.52 -2.05 8.96
C ALA A 79 4.56 -1.25 8.15
N ILE A 80 4.73 -1.61 6.87
CA ILE A 80 5.64 -0.91 5.96
C ILE A 80 5.30 0.59 5.88
N LYS A 81 4.01 0.93 5.78
CA LYS A 81 3.55 2.32 5.73
C LYS A 81 3.85 3.08 7.03
N ASN A 82 3.60 2.45 8.17
CA ASN A 82 3.83 3.07 9.48
C ASN A 82 5.32 3.29 9.74
N ASP A 83 6.15 2.31 9.43
CA ASP A 83 7.61 2.41 9.60
C ASP A 83 8.20 3.51 8.69
N PHE A 84 7.76 3.56 7.43
CA PHE A 84 8.15 4.62 6.51
C PHE A 84 7.78 6.00 7.05
N GLN A 85 6.54 6.19 7.52
CA GLN A 85 6.08 7.46 8.09
C GLN A 85 6.89 7.83 9.32
N TYR A 86 7.13 6.87 10.22
CA TYR A 86 7.91 7.10 11.43
C TYR A 86 9.34 7.59 11.11
N LEU A 87 10.01 6.97 10.15
CA LEU A 87 11.38 7.32 9.75
C LEU A 87 11.48 8.62 8.95
N ASN A 88 10.37 9.11 8.37
CA ASN A 88 10.37 10.27 7.46
C ASN A 88 9.43 11.38 7.94
N GLU A 89 9.43 11.67 9.24
CA GLU A 89 8.70 12.82 9.84
C GLU A 89 7.19 12.81 9.58
N GLY A 90 6.58 11.63 9.47
CA GLY A 90 5.16 11.45 9.19
C GLY A 90 4.77 11.66 7.71
N GLN A 91 5.74 11.74 6.80
CA GLN A 91 5.43 11.86 5.37
C GLN A 91 4.71 10.61 4.87
N PRO A 92 3.53 10.76 4.21
CA PRO A 92 2.78 9.62 3.74
C PRO A 92 3.48 8.97 2.53
N PRO A 93 3.45 7.63 2.41
CA PRO A 93 4.05 6.88 1.30
C PRO A 93 3.65 7.37 -0.10
N GLU A 94 2.42 7.88 -0.24
CA GLU A 94 1.86 8.36 -1.50
C GLU A 94 2.47 9.69 -1.96
N GLN A 95 3.26 10.37 -1.11
CA GLN A 95 3.96 11.62 -1.42
C GLN A 95 5.43 11.43 -1.77
N LEU A 96 5.89 10.19 -1.96
CA LEU A 96 7.23 9.87 -2.44
C LEU A 96 7.57 10.64 -3.73
N ARG A 97 8.75 11.27 -3.79
CA ARG A 97 9.18 12.07 -4.95
C ARG A 97 10.51 11.59 -5.51
N GLU A 98 10.58 11.51 -6.83
CA GLU A 98 11.83 11.24 -7.58
C GLU A 98 12.92 12.27 -7.22
N GLY A 99 14.16 11.80 -7.09
CA GLY A 99 15.34 12.61 -6.76
C GLY A 99 15.34 13.17 -5.33
N GLN A 100 14.43 12.72 -4.47
CA GLN A 100 14.49 12.98 -3.03
C GLN A 100 15.05 11.74 -2.32
N VAL A 101 15.60 11.96 -1.13
CA VAL A 101 16.15 10.89 -0.29
C VAL A 101 15.19 10.63 0.86
N TYR A 102 14.89 9.35 1.11
CA TYR A 102 14.06 8.90 2.22
C TYR A 102 14.76 7.76 2.96
N THR A 103 14.48 7.65 4.25
CA THR A 103 15.05 6.61 5.12
C THR A 103 14.12 5.41 5.19
N PHE A 104 14.65 4.22 4.98
CA PHE A 104 13.93 2.95 5.03
C PHE A 104 14.50 2.03 6.12
N PRO A 105 13.66 1.21 6.77
CA PRO A 105 14.13 0.22 7.72
C PRO A 105 14.79 -0.96 7.00
N LEU A 106 15.80 -1.55 7.64
CA LEU A 106 16.34 -2.86 7.27
C LEU A 106 15.84 -3.88 8.29
N TYR A 107 14.93 -4.74 7.85
CA TYR A 107 14.38 -5.83 8.64
C TYR A 107 15.34 -7.02 8.64
N GLU A 108 15.66 -7.53 9.82
CA GLU A 108 16.35 -8.82 9.95
C GLU A 108 15.35 -9.96 9.75
N GLY A 109 15.74 -10.97 8.96
CA GLY A 109 14.93 -12.15 8.63
C GLY A 109 15.13 -13.34 9.56
#